data_AF-A0A840L7Y9-F1
#
_entry.id   AF-A0A840L7Y9-F1
#
_cell.length_a   1.000
_cell.length_b   1.000
_cell.length_c   1.000
_cell.angle_alpha   90.00
_cell.angle_beta   90.00
_cell.angle_gamma   90.00
#
_symmetry.space_group_name_H-M   'P 1'
#
loop_
_entity.id
_entity.type
_entity.pdbx_description
1 polymer ?
#
loop_
_entity_poly.entity_id
_entity_poly.type
_entity_poly.pdbx_seq_one_letter_code
_entity_poly.pdbx_strand_id
1 'polypeptide(L)'
;MKPGTARQQQGTATLVVVMVLFLIMAMMAAYGSRNLIFEQKIASNYFRAGVSQEAAEAGIEWAIALLNGVKIDATCQADAAGANGFRERYLTIQAGDRTVVAPVTYKKQVADCVRNEATGWTCRCPNGALPAQAALNDAPNLQPRFALSFTSATPGPLPATIPRPGVIRLISTGCSSSGSAECNEQGNFAVQASVGVSTASVDLALLSALKNPPAAPLTITGAMNLGGAGLGLHSSAPRSNGLLLSSALGSGQISGLDENRLESLPGTPGRQALLLDDPSLKNADGMAKKGPALFGMYFGMGMESYRDQAALRRILCPAGDCGPALQQAYDAGVRMAWIAGPLTINSNVSLGTDSRPMLIVADGAVQLNGPMRLTGLLFANGNLDWANGSAMPAQLRGAMLVAGALSTSGVIDLWYEGAVMDELSNRTGSFIRVPGSWFDSP
;
A
#
# COMPACT_ATOMS: atom_id res chain seq x y z
N MET A 1 53.14 -18.21 101.68
CA MET A 1 52.64 -18.93 100.48
C MET A 1 51.23 -18.43 100.19
N LYS A 2 51.04 -17.73 99.07
CA LYS A 2 49.71 -17.41 98.50
C LYS A 2 49.59 -18.13 97.16
N PRO A 3 48.54 -18.92 96.90
CA PRO A 3 48.37 -19.55 95.59
C PRO A 3 47.77 -18.52 94.63
N GLY A 4 48.41 -18.32 93.48
CA GLY A 4 47.82 -17.56 92.37
C GLY A 4 46.80 -18.43 91.66
N THR A 5 45.53 -18.04 91.69
CA THR A 5 44.44 -18.68 90.96
C THR A 5 44.56 -18.40 89.46
N ALA A 6 44.57 -19.46 88.65
CA ALA A 6 44.51 -19.36 87.19
C ALA A 6 43.14 -18.80 86.76
N ARG A 7 43.16 -17.59 86.20
CA ARG A 7 41.97 -16.90 85.67
C ARG A 7 41.60 -17.57 84.35
N GLN A 8 40.60 -18.45 84.34
CA GLN A 8 40.05 -19.01 83.10
C GLN A 8 39.46 -17.89 82.24
N GLN A 9 40.00 -17.71 81.04
CA GLN A 9 39.51 -16.76 80.04
C GLN A 9 38.15 -17.22 79.49
N GLN A 10 37.05 -16.75 80.10
CA GLN A 10 35.68 -16.96 79.62
C GLN A 10 35.28 -16.06 78.42
N GLY A 11 36.22 -15.29 77.87
CA GLY A 11 35.96 -14.30 76.79
C GLY A 11 36.24 -14.78 75.36
N THR A 12 36.98 -15.88 75.16
CA THR A 12 37.31 -16.38 73.81
C THR A 12 36.14 -17.12 73.16
N ALA A 13 35.35 -17.86 73.95
CA ALA A 13 34.18 -18.59 73.44
C ALA A 13 33.08 -17.66 72.91
N THR A 14 32.84 -16.52 73.56
CA THR A 14 31.83 -15.54 73.12
C THR A 14 32.27 -14.80 71.85
N LEU A 15 33.56 -14.52 71.68
CA LEU A 15 34.10 -13.89 70.48
C LEU A 15 34.00 -14.81 69.25
N VAL A 16 34.28 -16.10 69.41
CA VAL A 16 34.13 -17.10 68.34
C VAL A 16 32.66 -17.22 67.92
N VAL A 17 31.73 -17.29 68.88
CA VAL A 17 30.29 -17.37 68.57
C VAL A 17 29.79 -16.12 67.85
N VAL A 18 30.22 -14.93 68.26
CA VAL A 18 29.87 -13.66 67.59
C VAL A 18 30.43 -13.60 66.17
N MET A 19 31.68 -14.01 65.94
CA MET A 19 32.24 -14.04 64.58
C MET A 19 31.48 -15.02 63.67
N VAL A 20 31.12 -16.21 64.18
CA VAL A 20 30.35 -17.19 63.40
C VAL A 20 28.95 -16.64 63.06
N LEU A 21 28.28 -16.00 64.01
CA LEU A 21 26.98 -15.35 63.77
C LEU A 21 27.08 -14.21 62.75
N PHE A 22 28.09 -13.36 62.84
CA PHE A 22 28.34 -12.31 61.84
C PHE A 22 28.62 -12.89 60.46
N LEU A 23 29.39 -13.97 60.38
CA LEU A 23 29.71 -14.63 59.11
C LEU A 23 28.47 -15.25 58.47
N ILE A 24 27.60 -15.89 59.25
CA ILE A 24 26.31 -16.42 58.78
C ILE A 24 25.39 -15.29 58.30
N MET A 25 25.31 -14.18 59.05
CA MET A 25 24.48 -13.03 58.66
C MET A 25 25.00 -12.35 57.39
N ALA A 26 26.32 -12.19 57.26
CA ALA A 26 26.96 -11.68 56.05
C ALA A 26 26.72 -12.60 54.84
N MET A 27 26.78 -13.92 55.03
CA MET A 27 26.50 -14.89 53.97
C MET A 27 25.03 -14.87 53.53
N MET A 28 24.08 -14.75 54.47
CA MET A 28 22.65 -14.56 54.16
C MET A 28 22.40 -13.25 53.41
N ALA A 29 23.03 -12.15 53.83
CA ALA A 29 22.92 -10.86 53.15
C ALA A 29 23.50 -10.91 51.73
N ALA A 30 24.66 -11.56 51.55
CA ALA A 30 25.27 -11.77 50.24
C ALA A 30 24.38 -12.63 49.32
N TYR A 31 23.78 -13.70 49.83
CA TYR A 31 22.85 -14.53 49.05
C TYR A 31 21.58 -13.76 48.65
N GLY A 32 20.99 -12.97 49.57
CA GLY A 32 19.85 -12.10 49.28
C GLY A 32 20.16 -11.04 48.22
N SER A 33 21.36 -10.43 48.27
CA SER A 33 21.79 -9.42 47.30
C SER A 33 21.93 -9.99 45.88
N ARG A 34 22.36 -11.25 45.75
CA ARG A 34 22.54 -11.90 44.46
C ARG A 34 21.19 -12.13 43.75
N ASN A 35 20.18 -12.55 44.50
CA ASN A 35 18.83 -12.73 43.96
C ASN A 35 18.24 -11.41 43.47
N LEU A 36 18.35 -10.33 44.25
CA LEU A 36 17.86 -9.01 43.83
C LEU A 36 18.52 -8.52 42.54
N ILE A 37 19.83 -8.73 42.38
CA ILE A 37 20.54 -8.36 41.14
C ILE A 37 20.04 -9.17 39.95
N PHE A 38 19.79 -10.48 40.12
CA PHE A 38 19.24 -11.30 39.04
C PHE A 38 17.84 -10.86 38.65
N GLU A 39 16.96 -10.62 39.62
CA GLU A 39 15.60 -10.11 39.36
C GLU A 39 15.64 -8.77 38.61
N GLN A 40 16.53 -7.84 39.01
CA GLN A 40 16.70 -6.57 38.31
C GLN A 40 17.21 -6.73 36.88
N LYS A 41 18.18 -7.64 36.65
CA LYS A 41 18.70 -7.92 35.30
C LYS A 41 17.63 -8.57 34.42
N ILE A 42 16.89 -9.52 34.96
CA ILE A 42 15.78 -10.19 34.26
C ILE A 42 14.71 -9.15 33.90
N ALA A 43 14.28 -8.31 34.85
CA ALA A 43 13.32 -7.25 34.61
C ALA A 43 13.80 -6.24 33.54
N SER A 44 15.08 -5.84 33.58
CA SER A 44 15.65 -4.94 32.57
C SER A 44 15.69 -5.58 31.18
N ASN A 45 16.04 -6.86 31.09
CA ASN A 45 16.06 -7.60 29.83
C ASN A 45 14.64 -7.76 29.27
N TYR A 46 13.66 -8.13 30.09
CA TYR A 46 12.26 -8.19 29.66
C TYR A 46 11.73 -6.84 29.18
N PHE A 47 12.08 -5.76 29.88
CA PHE A 47 11.69 -4.41 29.46
C PHE A 47 12.27 -4.04 28.09
N ARG A 48 13.56 -4.31 27.86
CA ARG A 48 14.21 -4.04 26.57
C ARG A 48 13.67 -4.92 25.44
N ALA A 49 13.37 -6.19 25.73
CA ALA A 49 12.71 -7.10 24.78
C ALA A 49 11.34 -6.55 24.37
N GLY A 50 10.51 -6.16 25.34
CA GLY A 50 9.20 -5.54 25.07
C GLY A 50 9.33 -4.27 24.23
N VAL A 51 10.23 -3.35 24.59
CA VAL A 51 10.49 -2.12 23.80
C VAL A 51 10.91 -2.44 22.37
N SER A 52 11.75 -3.44 22.16
CA SER A 52 12.18 -3.85 20.82
C SER A 52 11.05 -4.46 19.99
N GLN A 53 10.16 -5.23 20.62
CA GLN A 53 9.00 -5.83 19.95
C GLN A 53 7.99 -4.76 19.52
N GLU A 54 7.66 -3.83 20.41
CA GLU A 54 6.77 -2.70 20.11
C GLU A 54 7.34 -1.83 18.97
N ALA A 55 8.65 -1.62 18.95
CA ALA A 55 9.32 -0.91 17.86
C ALA A 55 9.22 -1.68 16.54
N ALA A 56 9.39 -3.00 16.56
CA ALA A 56 9.24 -3.84 15.37
C ALA A 56 7.80 -3.75 14.82
N GLU A 57 6.79 -3.86 15.67
CA GLU A 57 5.37 -3.73 15.30
C GLU A 57 5.04 -2.34 14.72
N ALA A 58 5.56 -1.27 15.35
CA ALA A 58 5.44 0.09 14.83
C ALA A 58 6.01 0.21 13.41
N GLY A 59 7.14 -0.44 13.13
CA GLY A 59 7.73 -0.48 11.80
C GLY A 59 6.84 -1.17 10.76
N ILE A 60 6.11 -2.22 11.15
CA ILE A 60 5.17 -2.89 10.25
C ILE A 60 3.99 -1.97 9.89
N GLU A 61 3.35 -1.35 10.88
CA GLU A 61 2.25 -0.41 10.62
C GLU A 61 2.70 0.78 9.76
N TRP A 62 3.85 1.35 10.09
CA TRP A 62 4.44 2.48 9.36
C TRP A 62 4.72 2.12 7.89
N ALA A 63 5.28 0.94 7.63
CA ALA A 63 5.56 0.48 6.27
C ALA A 63 4.29 0.32 5.45
N ILE A 64 3.23 -0.25 6.02
CA ILE A 64 1.95 -0.45 5.32
C ILE A 64 1.32 0.90 4.97
N ALA A 65 1.39 1.89 5.87
CA ALA A 65 0.92 3.23 5.61
C ALA A 65 1.65 3.86 4.40
N LEU A 66 2.99 3.73 4.35
CA LEU A 66 3.80 4.28 3.26
C LEU A 66 3.65 3.52 1.93
N LEU A 67 3.49 2.20 1.97
CA LEU A 67 3.24 1.38 0.77
C LEU A 67 1.92 1.77 0.07
N ASN A 68 0.96 2.28 0.82
CA ASN A 68 -0.32 2.82 0.34
C ASN A 68 -0.33 4.35 0.25
N GLY A 69 0.81 4.99 0.47
CA GLY A 69 0.98 6.42 0.57
C GLY A 69 1.09 7.14 -0.77
N VAL A 70 1.30 8.45 -0.67
CA VAL A 70 1.61 9.34 -1.78
C VAL A 70 3.12 9.37 -2.05
N LYS A 71 3.57 10.25 -2.95
CA LYS A 71 5.00 10.54 -3.10
C LYS A 71 5.59 11.06 -1.80
N ILE A 72 6.85 10.69 -1.57
CA ILE A 72 7.59 11.05 -0.37
C ILE A 72 8.95 11.64 -0.74
N ASP A 73 9.66 12.21 0.23
CA ASP A 73 11.06 12.63 0.15
C ASP A 73 12.01 11.57 0.75
N ALA A 74 13.30 11.89 0.97
CA ALA A 74 14.26 10.96 1.58
C ALA A 74 14.07 10.75 3.09
N THR A 75 13.28 11.60 3.75
CA THR A 75 12.94 11.54 5.19
C THR A 75 11.57 10.90 5.44
N CYS A 76 10.99 10.32 4.39
CA CYS A 76 9.69 9.66 4.39
C CYS A 76 8.50 10.58 4.68
N GLN A 77 8.70 11.87 4.47
CA GLN A 77 7.63 12.87 4.54
C GLN A 77 6.96 12.98 3.18
N ALA A 78 5.66 13.29 3.18
CA ALA A 78 4.92 13.49 1.94
C ALA A 78 5.50 14.67 1.15
N ASP A 79 5.80 14.44 -0.12
CA ASP A 79 6.35 15.43 -1.03
C ASP A 79 5.76 15.24 -2.42
N ALA A 80 4.85 16.13 -2.81
CA ALA A 80 4.20 16.06 -4.12
C ALA A 80 5.17 16.30 -5.29
N ALA A 81 6.25 17.06 -5.05
CA ALA A 81 7.29 17.31 -6.04
C ALA A 81 8.28 16.13 -6.15
N GLY A 82 8.23 15.19 -5.20
CA GLY A 82 9.06 14.00 -5.18
C GLY A 82 8.90 13.16 -6.46
N ALA A 83 9.98 12.46 -6.84
CA ALA A 83 9.96 11.63 -8.04
C ALA A 83 9.09 10.37 -7.89
N ASN A 84 9.17 9.73 -6.71
CA ASN A 84 8.62 8.40 -6.46
C ASN A 84 8.03 8.27 -5.05
N GLY A 85 6.96 7.49 -4.93
CA GLY A 85 6.43 7.02 -3.65
C GLY A 85 7.28 5.90 -3.02
N PHE A 86 7.01 5.57 -1.75
CA PHE A 86 7.75 4.53 -1.02
C PHE A 86 7.71 3.18 -1.74
N ARG A 87 6.51 2.80 -2.24
CA ARG A 87 6.30 1.59 -3.03
C ARG A 87 7.19 1.54 -4.28
N GLU A 88 7.25 2.62 -5.05
CA GLU A 88 7.99 2.68 -6.32
C GLU A 88 9.51 2.66 -6.10
N ARG A 89 9.99 3.11 -4.93
CA ARG A 89 11.41 3.07 -4.57
C ARG A 89 11.90 1.67 -4.22
N TYR A 90 11.08 0.90 -3.50
CA TYR A 90 11.53 -0.35 -2.88
C TYR A 90 10.89 -1.60 -3.45
N LEU A 91 9.89 -1.49 -4.33
CA LEU A 91 9.24 -2.63 -4.96
C LEU A 91 9.14 -2.42 -6.47
N THR A 92 9.58 -3.43 -7.22
CA THR A 92 9.28 -3.54 -8.64
C THR A 92 8.22 -4.61 -8.81
N ILE A 93 7.04 -4.23 -9.29
CA ILE A 93 5.92 -5.15 -9.53
C ILE A 93 5.76 -5.25 -11.03
N GLN A 94 5.79 -6.45 -11.58
CA GLN A 94 5.62 -6.67 -13.01
C GLN A 94 4.15 -6.52 -13.40
N ALA A 95 3.89 -5.77 -14.47
CA ALA A 95 2.54 -5.49 -14.93
C ALA A 95 1.86 -6.71 -15.57
N GLY A 96 2.63 -7.63 -16.17
CA GLY A 96 2.06 -8.78 -16.88
C GLY A 96 1.57 -9.92 -15.97
N ASP A 97 2.24 -10.16 -14.84
CA ASP A 97 1.99 -11.34 -14.01
C ASP A 97 1.90 -11.03 -12.51
N ARG A 98 1.98 -9.76 -12.11
CA ARG A 98 1.94 -9.31 -10.71
C ARG A 98 3.11 -9.82 -9.86
N THR A 99 4.17 -10.37 -10.45
CA THR A 99 5.33 -10.80 -9.68
C THR A 99 6.01 -9.59 -9.04
N VAL A 100 6.33 -9.72 -7.75
CA VAL A 100 6.99 -8.63 -7.01
C VAL A 100 8.46 -8.98 -6.85
N VAL A 101 9.29 -8.19 -7.52
CA VAL A 101 10.74 -8.19 -7.36
C VAL A 101 11.07 -7.07 -6.37
N ALA A 102 11.38 -7.45 -5.13
CA ALA A 102 12.06 -6.54 -4.23
C ALA A 102 13.54 -6.49 -4.66
N PRO A 103 14.16 -5.33 -4.91
CA PRO A 103 15.59 -5.20 -5.23
C PRO A 103 16.51 -5.54 -4.03
N VAL A 104 16.02 -6.29 -3.05
CA VAL A 104 16.59 -6.37 -1.72
C VAL A 104 17.16 -7.76 -1.51
N THR A 105 18.48 -7.83 -1.36
CA THR A 105 19.18 -8.95 -0.74
C THR A 105 18.55 -9.23 0.62
N TYR A 106 18.27 -10.48 0.96
CA TYR A 106 17.71 -10.87 2.26
C TYR A 106 18.36 -10.11 3.44
N LYS A 107 17.55 -9.55 4.34
CA LYS A 107 17.94 -8.70 5.50
C LYS A 107 18.67 -7.38 5.17
N LYS A 108 18.73 -6.92 3.91
CA LYS A 108 19.24 -5.58 3.61
C LYS A 108 18.21 -4.52 3.96
N GLN A 109 18.54 -3.68 4.95
CA GLN A 109 17.66 -2.61 5.41
C GLN A 109 17.52 -1.52 4.33
N VAL A 110 16.28 -1.08 4.08
CA VAL A 110 15.96 -0.06 3.06
C VAL A 110 15.45 1.25 3.65
N ALA A 111 14.89 1.18 4.86
CA ALA A 111 14.42 2.33 5.61
C ALA A 111 14.59 2.06 7.10
N ASP A 112 14.79 3.12 7.88
CA ASP A 112 14.80 3.05 9.34
C ASP A 112 14.16 4.27 9.97
N CYS A 113 13.70 4.10 11.20
CA CYS A 113 13.21 5.19 12.03
C CYS A 113 13.75 5.05 13.45
N VAL A 114 14.07 6.19 14.06
CA VAL A 114 14.51 6.29 15.45
C VAL A 114 13.52 7.14 16.21
N ARG A 115 13.13 6.71 17.41
CA ARG A 115 12.28 7.49 18.29
C ARG A 115 13.12 8.41 19.14
N ASN A 116 12.97 9.71 18.91
CA ASN A 116 13.48 10.78 19.75
C ASN A 116 12.36 11.27 20.67
N GLU A 117 12.63 11.50 21.95
CA GLU A 117 11.61 11.92 22.92
C GLU A 117 11.03 13.30 22.61
N ALA A 118 11.83 14.22 22.05
CA ALA A 118 11.40 15.58 21.76
C ALA A 118 10.62 15.69 20.44
N THR A 119 10.99 14.89 19.42
CA THR A 119 10.44 15.03 18.06
C THR A 119 9.63 13.82 17.60
N GLY A 120 9.52 12.77 18.41
CA GLY A 120 8.87 11.53 18.04
C GLY A 120 9.71 10.69 17.07
N TRP A 121 9.05 9.98 16.16
CA TRP A 121 9.72 9.15 15.16
C TRP A 121 10.36 10.00 14.06
N THR A 122 11.67 9.84 13.88
CA THR A 122 12.42 10.45 12.78
C THR A 122 12.87 9.35 11.85
N CYS A 123 12.45 9.41 10.58
CA CYS A 123 12.59 8.34 9.60
C CYS A 123 13.50 8.70 8.44
N ARG A 124 14.08 7.68 7.81
CA ARG A 124 14.92 7.79 6.62
C ARG A 124 14.56 6.69 5.64
N CYS A 125 14.29 7.07 4.40
CA CYS A 125 14.03 6.17 3.28
C CYS A 125 14.66 6.76 2.01
N PRO A 126 15.99 6.72 1.93
CA PRO A 126 16.71 7.23 0.76
C PRO A 126 16.43 6.37 -0.47
N ASN A 127 16.47 7.00 -1.64
CA ASN A 127 16.47 6.29 -2.91
C ASN A 127 17.87 5.69 -3.16
N GLY A 128 18.20 4.59 -2.49
CA GLY A 128 19.51 3.96 -2.58
C GLY A 128 19.92 3.21 -1.31
N ALA A 129 21.22 3.17 -1.03
CA ALA A 129 21.74 2.55 0.19
C ALA A 129 21.33 3.36 1.43
N LEU A 130 20.84 2.66 2.47
CA LEU A 130 20.54 3.25 3.76
C LEU A 130 21.84 3.60 4.49
N PRO A 131 22.09 4.88 4.84
CA PRO A 131 23.27 5.26 5.62
C PRO A 131 23.26 4.66 7.01
N ALA A 132 24.44 4.39 7.57
CA ALA A 132 24.56 4.03 8.98
C ALA A 132 23.96 5.13 9.87
N GLN A 133 23.36 4.73 11.00
CA GLN A 133 22.80 5.64 11.99
C GLN A 133 23.70 5.60 13.23
N ALA A 134 24.28 6.75 13.57
CA ALA A 134 24.93 6.91 14.87
C ALA A 134 23.87 6.87 15.98
N ALA A 135 24.24 6.30 17.13
CA ALA A 135 23.44 6.42 18.33
C ALA A 135 23.26 7.90 18.67
N LEU A 136 22.03 8.27 19.01
CA LEU A 136 21.73 9.59 19.55
C LEU A 136 22.34 9.69 20.95
N ASN A 137 22.85 10.87 21.31
CA ASN A 137 23.51 11.09 22.61
C ASN A 137 22.55 10.79 23.78
N ASP A 138 23.05 10.05 24.78
CA ASP A 138 22.29 9.47 25.89
C ASP A 138 21.45 10.51 26.67
N ALA A 139 20.14 10.48 26.46
CA ALA A 139 19.17 10.82 27.50
C ALA A 139 19.03 9.59 28.43
N PRO A 140 18.58 9.73 29.69
CA PRO A 140 18.40 8.59 30.63
C PRO A 140 17.40 7.51 30.16
N ASN A 141 16.83 7.63 28.96
CA ASN A 141 15.72 6.86 28.46
C ASN A 141 16.11 6.00 27.25
N LEU A 142 15.46 4.84 27.11
CA LEU A 142 15.61 3.99 25.91
C LEU A 142 15.06 4.72 24.68
N GLN A 143 15.84 4.74 23.61
CA GLN A 143 15.47 5.36 22.34
C GLN A 143 15.32 4.27 21.28
N PRO A 144 14.13 3.66 21.14
CA PRO A 144 13.95 2.56 20.23
C PRO A 144 14.07 2.98 18.77
N ARG A 145 14.46 2.03 17.94
CA ARG A 145 14.44 2.14 16.48
C ARG A 145 13.76 0.94 15.85
N PHE A 146 13.35 1.09 14.61
CA PHE A 146 13.08 -0.03 13.73
C PHE A 146 13.76 0.16 12.39
N ALA A 147 14.05 -0.94 11.71
CA ALA A 147 14.55 -0.96 10.35
C ALA A 147 13.80 -2.00 9.52
N LEU A 148 13.54 -1.65 8.27
CA LEU A 148 12.71 -2.46 7.38
C LEU A 148 13.53 -3.14 6.30
N SER A 149 13.15 -4.36 5.97
CA SER A 149 13.59 -5.04 4.76
C SER A 149 12.43 -5.80 4.10
N PHE A 150 12.57 -6.05 2.80
CA PHE A 150 11.60 -6.80 2.01
C PHE A 150 12.23 -8.07 1.49
N THR A 151 11.44 -9.13 1.36
CA THR A 151 11.81 -10.33 0.63
C THR A 151 10.61 -10.90 -0.11
N SER A 152 10.85 -11.76 -1.10
CA SER A 152 9.76 -12.49 -1.76
C SER A 152 9.04 -13.38 -0.74
N ALA A 153 7.71 -13.39 -0.76
CA ALA A 153 6.95 -14.33 0.06
C ALA A 153 7.06 -15.74 -0.53
N THR A 154 7.95 -16.55 0.03
CA THR A 154 8.06 -17.99 -0.27
C THR A 154 7.19 -18.78 0.71
N PRO A 155 6.35 -19.72 0.24
CA PRO A 155 5.69 -20.65 1.13
C PRO A 155 6.71 -21.61 1.75
N GLY A 156 6.90 -21.52 3.07
CA GLY A 156 7.69 -22.48 3.86
C GLY A 156 9.05 -21.95 4.36
N PRO A 157 9.72 -22.71 5.26
CA PRO A 157 11.01 -22.36 5.86
C PRO A 157 12.22 -22.65 4.95
N LEU A 158 12.01 -23.07 3.70
CA LEU A 158 13.07 -23.46 2.77
C LEU A 158 13.33 -22.36 1.72
N PRO A 159 14.59 -22.18 1.30
CA PRO A 159 14.92 -21.27 0.20
C PRO A 159 14.55 -21.94 -1.12
N ALA A 160 13.68 -21.28 -1.90
CA ALA A 160 13.13 -21.71 -3.19
C ALA A 160 11.95 -22.71 -3.07
N THR A 161 10.83 -22.56 -3.77
CA THR A 161 10.64 -22.11 -5.16
C THR A 161 9.19 -21.60 -5.37
N ILE A 162 9.07 -20.61 -6.26
CA ILE A 162 7.86 -19.92 -6.76
C ILE A 162 7.31 -18.80 -5.82
N PRO A 163 7.67 -17.52 -6.07
CA PRO A 163 7.07 -16.40 -5.36
C PRO A 163 5.57 -16.30 -5.67
N ARG A 164 4.74 -16.06 -4.66
CA ARG A 164 3.31 -15.81 -4.86
C ARG A 164 3.11 -14.45 -5.53
N PRO A 165 2.49 -14.35 -6.72
CA PRO A 165 2.29 -13.07 -7.37
C PRO A 165 1.48 -12.12 -6.50
N GLY A 166 1.95 -10.87 -6.38
CA GLY A 166 1.33 -9.82 -5.58
C GLY A 166 1.48 -10.01 -4.07
N VAL A 167 2.33 -10.91 -3.58
CA VAL A 167 2.61 -11.08 -2.14
C VAL A 167 4.09 -10.82 -1.86
N ILE A 168 4.37 -10.01 -0.85
CA ILE A 168 5.72 -9.72 -0.36
C ILE A 168 5.79 -10.03 1.13
N ARG A 169 6.98 -10.37 1.62
CA ARG A 169 7.24 -10.42 3.05
C ARG A 169 7.92 -9.14 3.48
N LEU A 170 7.32 -8.47 4.45
CA LEU A 170 7.89 -7.34 5.16
C LEU A 170 8.52 -7.86 6.46
N ILE A 171 9.76 -7.46 6.70
CA ILE A 171 10.49 -7.77 7.93
C ILE A 171 10.84 -6.45 8.60
N SER A 172 10.44 -6.30 9.86
CA SER A 172 10.75 -5.15 10.71
C SER A 172 11.60 -5.61 11.87
N THR A 173 12.84 -5.11 11.93
CA THR A 173 13.76 -5.38 13.04
C THR A 173 13.72 -4.18 13.99
N GLY A 174 13.12 -4.38 15.16
CA GLY A 174 13.07 -3.42 16.25
C GLY A 174 14.25 -3.58 17.18
N CYS A 175 14.69 -2.48 17.76
CA CYS A 175 15.82 -2.46 18.68
C CYS A 175 15.62 -1.42 19.77
N SER A 176 16.06 -1.71 20.99
CA SER A 176 15.91 -0.83 22.15
C SER A 176 16.89 0.35 22.16
N SER A 177 17.78 0.45 21.17
CA SER A 177 18.74 1.55 21.00
C SER A 177 18.59 2.23 19.65
N SER A 178 19.16 3.43 19.49
CA SER A 178 19.02 4.26 18.30
C SER A 178 20.08 3.99 17.23
N GLY A 179 21.26 3.48 17.61
CA GLY A 179 22.38 3.25 16.70
C GLY A 179 22.23 1.98 15.85
N SER A 180 22.51 2.05 14.54
CA SER A 180 22.39 0.87 13.66
C SER A 180 23.45 -0.19 13.95
N ALA A 181 24.63 0.20 14.44
CA ALA A 181 25.71 -0.72 14.80
C ALA A 181 25.39 -1.53 16.07
N GLU A 182 24.67 -0.92 17.02
CA GLU A 182 24.27 -1.54 18.29
C GLU A 182 23.17 -2.59 18.11
N CYS A 183 22.45 -2.51 17.00
CA CYS A 183 21.31 -3.36 16.68
C CYS A 183 21.65 -4.43 15.64
N ASN A 184 22.94 -4.71 15.43
CA ASN A 184 23.39 -5.73 14.50
C ASN A 184 23.61 -7.08 15.24
N GLU A 185 22.73 -8.04 14.96
CA GLU A 185 22.78 -9.43 15.48
C GLU A 185 24.11 -10.14 15.19
N GLN A 186 24.76 -9.84 14.06
CA GLN A 186 25.95 -10.54 13.57
C GLN A 186 27.27 -9.90 14.05
N GLY A 187 27.19 -8.71 14.63
CA GLY A 187 28.33 -7.79 14.71
C GLY A 187 29.13 -7.81 16.00
N ASN A 188 28.51 -7.87 17.19
CA ASN A 188 29.19 -7.84 18.51
C ASN A 188 28.22 -7.76 19.72
N PHE A 189 27.24 -8.65 19.88
CA PHE A 189 26.18 -8.43 20.91
C PHE A 189 25.76 -9.62 21.77
N ALA A 190 26.74 -10.28 22.40
CA ALA A 190 26.44 -11.10 23.59
C ALA A 190 27.22 -10.69 24.85
N VAL A 191 28.20 -9.78 24.76
CA VAL A 191 29.13 -9.53 25.89
C VAL A 191 29.20 -8.08 26.37
N GLN A 192 28.79 -7.08 25.58
CA GLN A 192 29.11 -5.68 25.93
C GLN A 192 27.97 -4.65 25.95
N ALA A 193 26.81 -4.90 25.35
CA ALA A 193 25.72 -3.94 25.48
C ALA A 193 24.37 -4.59 25.72
N SER A 194 23.71 -4.09 26.76
CA SER A 194 22.40 -4.49 27.24
C SER A 194 21.33 -4.01 26.25
N VAL A 195 21.27 -4.51 25.03
CA VAL A 195 20.30 -4.07 24.01
C VAL A 195 19.33 -5.20 23.69
N GLY A 196 18.04 -4.88 23.58
CA GLY A 196 17.02 -5.79 23.08
C GLY A 196 16.84 -5.62 21.59
N VAL A 197 16.80 -6.73 20.85
CA VAL A 197 16.51 -6.79 19.41
C VAL A 197 15.38 -7.81 19.21
N SER A 198 14.40 -7.46 18.38
CA SER A 198 13.27 -8.33 18.02
C SER A 198 12.97 -8.15 16.54
N THR A 199 12.57 -9.23 15.86
CA THR A 199 12.28 -9.20 14.42
C THR A 199 10.87 -9.73 14.15
N ALA A 200 9.96 -8.81 13.84
CA ALA A 200 8.62 -9.16 13.43
C ALA A 200 8.53 -9.25 11.90
N SER A 201 7.83 -10.27 11.39
CA SER A 201 7.61 -10.41 9.96
C SER A 201 6.14 -10.68 9.62
N VAL A 202 5.71 -10.16 8.47
CA VAL A 202 4.33 -10.31 7.98
C VAL A 202 4.33 -10.42 6.46
N ASP A 203 3.40 -11.18 5.91
CA ASP A 203 3.15 -11.18 4.47
C ASP A 203 2.10 -10.11 4.13
N LEU A 204 2.43 -9.28 3.14
CA LEU A 204 1.53 -8.26 2.60
C LEU A 204 1.09 -8.69 1.20
N ALA A 205 -0.22 -8.64 0.96
CA ALA A 205 -0.80 -8.91 -0.34
C ALA A 205 -1.29 -7.62 -1.00
N LEU A 206 -1.05 -7.50 -2.31
CA LEU A 206 -1.61 -6.46 -3.15
C LEU A 206 -3.05 -6.81 -3.51
N LEU A 207 -3.99 -6.10 -2.89
CA LEU A 207 -5.36 -6.02 -3.33
C LEU A 207 -5.42 -5.10 -4.56
N SER A 208 -5.78 -5.70 -5.71
CA SER A 208 -5.84 -5.00 -6.99
C SER A 208 -6.85 -3.84 -6.99
N ALA A 209 -6.52 -2.75 -7.70
CA ALA A 209 -7.47 -1.68 -7.98
C ALA A 209 -8.63 -2.13 -8.88
N LEU A 210 -8.37 -3.10 -9.77
CA LEU A 210 -9.32 -3.57 -10.76
C LEU A 210 -9.19 -5.10 -10.90
N LYS A 211 -10.06 -5.82 -10.20
CA LYS A 211 -9.98 -7.28 -10.08
C LYS A 211 -10.20 -7.99 -11.42
N ASN A 212 -11.21 -7.55 -12.16
CA ASN A 212 -11.57 -8.06 -13.47
C ASN A 212 -11.55 -6.86 -14.42
N PRO A 213 -10.47 -6.62 -15.19
CA PRO A 213 -10.45 -5.53 -16.14
C PRO A 213 -11.49 -5.73 -17.25
N PRO A 214 -12.17 -4.67 -17.72
CA PRO A 214 -13.06 -4.78 -18.86
C PRO A 214 -12.30 -5.14 -20.13
N ALA A 215 -12.97 -5.83 -21.04
CA ALA A 215 -12.43 -6.28 -22.32
C ALA A 215 -12.64 -5.26 -23.46
N ALA A 216 -13.45 -4.22 -23.23
CA ALA A 216 -13.80 -3.18 -24.20
C ALA A 216 -13.42 -1.79 -23.70
N PRO A 217 -13.21 -0.80 -24.58
CA PRO A 217 -13.03 0.59 -24.20
C PRO A 217 -14.27 1.19 -23.55
N LEU A 218 -15.47 0.70 -23.88
CA LEU A 218 -16.72 1.13 -23.28
C LEU A 218 -17.57 -0.06 -22.83
N THR A 219 -17.94 -0.06 -21.55
CA THR A 219 -18.99 -0.90 -20.99
C THR A 219 -20.10 -0.02 -20.42
N ILE A 220 -21.33 -0.27 -20.82
CA ILE A 220 -22.48 0.55 -20.41
C ILE A 220 -23.72 -0.28 -20.11
N THR A 221 -24.52 0.16 -19.14
CA THR A 221 -25.79 -0.49 -18.78
C THR A 221 -27.03 0.34 -19.12
N GLY A 222 -26.88 1.63 -19.44
CA GLY A 222 -27.96 2.52 -19.88
C GLY A 222 -27.97 2.83 -21.38
N ALA A 223 -28.91 3.69 -21.78
CA ALA A 223 -29.07 4.12 -23.17
C ALA A 223 -27.92 5.02 -23.63
N MET A 224 -27.70 5.08 -24.93
CA MET A 224 -26.58 5.79 -25.54
C MET A 224 -27.05 6.74 -26.65
N ASN A 225 -26.64 8.01 -26.56
CA ASN A 225 -26.88 9.03 -27.57
C ASN A 225 -25.58 9.75 -27.93
N LEU A 226 -24.96 9.39 -29.05
CA LEU A 226 -23.60 9.81 -29.37
C LEU A 226 -23.49 11.10 -30.21
N GLY A 227 -24.62 11.76 -30.47
CA GLY A 227 -24.67 12.95 -31.32
C GLY A 227 -24.28 12.67 -32.79
N GLY A 228 -24.14 13.73 -33.58
CA GLY A 228 -23.86 13.62 -35.02
C GLY A 228 -22.41 13.34 -35.40
N ALA A 229 -21.46 13.63 -34.50
CA ALA A 229 -20.03 13.34 -34.72
C ALA A 229 -19.65 11.90 -34.33
N GLY A 230 -20.53 11.21 -33.59
CA GLY A 230 -20.30 9.89 -33.01
C GLY A 230 -19.23 9.85 -31.94
N LEU A 231 -19.13 8.69 -31.28
CA LEU A 231 -18.03 8.35 -30.36
C LEU A 231 -17.08 7.40 -31.08
N GLY A 232 -15.80 7.71 -31.10
CA GLY A 232 -14.79 6.82 -31.65
C GLY A 232 -14.45 5.72 -30.64
N LEU A 233 -14.52 4.47 -31.06
CA LEU A 233 -14.16 3.31 -30.24
C LEU A 233 -13.08 2.53 -30.98
N HIS A 234 -11.93 2.37 -30.34
CA HIS A 234 -10.74 1.80 -30.95
C HIS A 234 -10.17 0.71 -30.05
N SER A 235 -9.98 -0.50 -30.58
CA SER A 235 -9.39 -1.62 -29.85
C SER A 235 -8.67 -2.57 -30.81
N SER A 236 -7.35 -2.60 -30.70
CA SER A 236 -6.49 -3.56 -31.39
C SER A 236 -6.06 -4.72 -30.49
N ALA A 237 -6.69 -4.88 -29.31
CA ALA A 237 -6.30 -5.86 -28.31
C ALA A 237 -6.72 -7.29 -28.71
N PRO A 238 -5.77 -8.21 -28.97
CA PRO A 238 -6.11 -9.58 -29.36
C PRO A 238 -6.77 -10.37 -28.23
N ARG A 239 -6.39 -10.08 -26.98
CA ARG A 239 -6.92 -10.77 -25.78
C ARG A 239 -8.42 -10.59 -25.60
N SER A 240 -8.99 -9.50 -26.11
CA SER A 240 -10.42 -9.20 -26.09
C SER A 240 -11.09 -9.32 -27.45
N ASN A 241 -10.43 -9.95 -28.44
CA ASN A 241 -10.91 -10.06 -29.82
C ASN A 241 -11.27 -8.69 -30.45
N GLY A 242 -10.61 -7.61 -30.02
CA GLY A 242 -10.89 -6.26 -30.52
C GLY A 242 -12.28 -5.73 -30.15
N LEU A 243 -12.91 -6.21 -29.08
CA LEU A 243 -14.22 -5.75 -28.64
C LEU A 243 -14.22 -4.23 -28.38
N LEU A 244 -15.21 -3.52 -28.93
CA LEU A 244 -15.36 -2.07 -28.86
C LEU A 244 -16.41 -1.62 -27.85
N LEU A 245 -17.49 -2.38 -27.71
CA LEU A 245 -18.60 -2.05 -26.83
C LEU A 245 -19.16 -3.32 -26.19
N SER A 246 -19.40 -3.27 -24.88
CA SER A 246 -20.29 -4.21 -24.20
C SER A 246 -21.44 -3.41 -23.59
N SER A 247 -22.67 -3.69 -24.03
CA SER A 247 -23.88 -2.97 -23.62
C SER A 247 -24.92 -3.94 -23.07
N ALA A 248 -25.49 -3.60 -21.91
CA ALA A 248 -26.63 -4.36 -21.37
C ALA A 248 -27.91 -4.19 -22.20
N LEU A 249 -27.98 -3.14 -23.03
CA LEU A 249 -29.12 -2.83 -23.88
C LEU A 249 -28.86 -3.24 -25.33
N GLY A 250 -29.95 -3.55 -26.04
CA GLY A 250 -29.94 -3.82 -27.47
C GLY A 250 -29.79 -2.56 -28.34
N SER A 251 -29.70 -2.77 -29.66
CA SER A 251 -29.43 -1.72 -30.66
C SER A 251 -30.47 -0.59 -30.71
N GLY A 252 -31.73 -0.85 -30.35
CA GLY A 252 -32.80 0.15 -30.37
C GLY A 252 -32.68 1.25 -29.31
N GLN A 253 -31.69 1.19 -28.41
CA GLN A 253 -31.42 2.19 -27.37
C GLN A 253 -30.07 2.88 -27.57
N ILE A 254 -29.47 2.70 -28.76
CA ILE A 254 -28.17 3.25 -29.13
C ILE A 254 -28.35 4.06 -30.41
N SER A 255 -27.98 5.33 -30.37
CA SER A 255 -28.01 6.22 -31.54
C SER A 255 -26.69 6.96 -31.72
N GLY A 256 -26.39 7.34 -32.97
CA GLY A 256 -25.21 8.15 -33.30
C GLY A 256 -23.89 7.39 -33.42
N LEU A 257 -23.90 6.05 -33.51
CA LEU A 257 -22.69 5.28 -33.85
C LEU A 257 -22.28 5.58 -35.31
N ASP A 258 -21.00 5.89 -35.51
CA ASP A 258 -20.38 6.09 -36.83
C ASP A 258 -19.35 4.99 -37.11
N GLU A 259 -19.61 4.17 -38.12
CA GLU A 259 -18.73 3.05 -38.51
C GLU A 259 -17.32 3.49 -38.87
N ASN A 260 -17.15 4.69 -39.41
CA ASN A 260 -15.83 5.19 -39.79
C ASN A 260 -14.95 5.50 -38.58
N ARG A 261 -15.53 5.45 -37.38
CA ARG A 261 -14.85 5.72 -36.09
C ARG A 261 -14.83 4.49 -35.19
N LEU A 262 -15.15 3.32 -35.73
CA LEU A 262 -15.07 2.04 -35.04
C LEU A 262 -13.91 1.22 -35.60
N GLU A 263 -12.81 1.15 -34.85
CA GLU A 263 -11.60 0.44 -35.27
C GLU A 263 -11.35 -0.77 -34.37
N SER A 264 -11.64 -1.97 -34.88
CA SER A 264 -11.34 -3.24 -34.22
C SER A 264 -10.03 -3.85 -34.76
N LEU A 265 -9.82 -5.15 -34.52
CA LEU A 265 -8.73 -5.90 -35.12
C LEU A 265 -8.76 -5.81 -36.66
N PRO A 266 -7.59 -5.82 -37.32
CA PRO A 266 -7.52 -5.83 -38.78
C PRO A 266 -8.39 -6.94 -39.37
N GLY A 267 -9.32 -6.57 -40.27
CA GLY A 267 -10.25 -7.50 -40.91
C GLY A 267 -11.58 -7.69 -40.19
N THR A 268 -11.77 -7.13 -38.98
CA THR A 268 -13.05 -7.15 -38.25
C THR A 268 -13.78 -5.82 -38.44
N PRO A 269 -14.95 -5.80 -39.11
CA PRO A 269 -15.78 -4.59 -39.20
C PRO A 269 -16.23 -4.11 -37.81
N GLY A 270 -16.27 -2.79 -37.60
CA GLY A 270 -16.68 -2.17 -36.34
C GLY A 270 -17.97 -2.71 -35.75
N ARG A 271 -19.04 -2.82 -36.57
CA ARG A 271 -20.34 -3.43 -36.16
C ARG A 271 -20.23 -4.82 -35.54
N GLN A 272 -19.28 -5.65 -35.99
CA GLN A 272 -19.12 -7.02 -35.52
C GLN A 272 -18.38 -7.08 -34.18
N ALA A 273 -17.69 -6.00 -33.81
CA ALA A 273 -17.00 -5.86 -32.54
C ALA A 273 -17.84 -5.15 -31.46
N LEU A 274 -19.17 -5.11 -31.64
CA LEU A 274 -20.12 -4.59 -30.66
C LEU A 274 -20.89 -5.76 -30.03
N LEU A 275 -20.77 -5.93 -28.72
CA LEU A 275 -21.59 -6.86 -27.95
C LEU A 275 -22.77 -6.09 -27.34
N LEU A 276 -23.92 -6.22 -28.01
CA LEU A 276 -25.18 -5.62 -27.57
C LEU A 276 -26.02 -6.68 -26.84
N ASP A 277 -26.90 -6.20 -25.95
CA ASP A 277 -27.78 -7.05 -25.15
C ASP A 277 -27.03 -8.10 -24.29
N ASP A 278 -25.84 -7.73 -23.80
CA ASP A 278 -24.94 -8.63 -23.07
C ASP A 278 -25.62 -9.16 -21.79
N PRO A 279 -25.86 -10.49 -21.68
CA PRO A 279 -26.52 -11.07 -20.51
C PRO A 279 -25.66 -10.98 -19.25
N SER A 280 -24.32 -10.88 -19.38
CA SER A 280 -23.43 -10.73 -18.23
C SER A 280 -23.67 -9.40 -17.52
N LEU A 281 -24.07 -8.35 -18.26
CA LEU A 281 -24.40 -7.04 -17.73
C LEU A 281 -25.84 -6.92 -17.21
N LYS A 282 -26.58 -8.03 -17.15
CA LYS A 282 -27.95 -8.08 -16.63
C LYS A 282 -28.02 -8.85 -15.31
N ASN A 283 -29.05 -8.57 -14.53
CA ASN A 283 -29.42 -9.34 -13.35
C ASN A 283 -30.29 -10.54 -13.76
N ALA A 284 -30.59 -11.42 -12.81
CA ALA A 284 -31.41 -12.61 -13.05
C ALA A 284 -32.84 -12.27 -13.51
N ASP A 285 -33.33 -11.06 -13.22
CA ASP A 285 -34.60 -10.52 -13.69
C ASP A 285 -34.54 -9.98 -15.14
N GLY A 286 -33.39 -10.09 -15.81
CA GLY A 286 -33.15 -9.58 -17.16
C GLY A 286 -32.94 -8.06 -17.23
N MET A 287 -32.99 -7.34 -16.11
CA MET A 287 -32.73 -5.90 -16.08
C MET A 287 -31.23 -5.62 -16.08
N ALA A 288 -30.82 -4.52 -16.70
CA ALA A 288 -29.43 -4.08 -16.68
C ALA A 288 -28.91 -3.86 -15.25
N LYS A 289 -27.67 -4.26 -14.98
CA LYS A 289 -27.02 -4.02 -13.69
C LYS A 289 -26.94 -2.53 -13.41
N LYS A 290 -27.31 -2.15 -12.19
CA LYS A 290 -27.13 -0.79 -11.70
C LYS A 290 -25.75 -0.65 -11.06
N GLY A 291 -25.36 0.60 -10.85
CA GLY A 291 -24.15 1.05 -10.17
C GLY A 291 -23.40 0.03 -9.30
N PRO A 292 -23.89 -0.29 -8.10
CA PRO A 292 -23.19 -1.21 -7.19
C PRO A 292 -22.98 -2.63 -7.74
N ALA A 293 -23.92 -3.15 -8.53
CA ALA A 293 -23.83 -4.49 -9.11
C ALA A 293 -22.82 -4.53 -10.26
N LEU A 294 -22.80 -3.50 -11.11
CA LEU A 294 -21.80 -3.32 -12.16
C LEU A 294 -20.41 -3.14 -11.54
N PHE A 295 -20.31 -2.32 -10.49
CA PHE A 295 -19.07 -2.08 -9.75
C PHE A 295 -18.53 -3.40 -9.16
N GLY A 296 -19.36 -4.15 -8.44
CA GLY A 296 -18.94 -5.42 -7.83
C GLY A 296 -18.37 -6.43 -8.84
N MET A 297 -18.87 -6.44 -10.07
CA MET A 297 -18.36 -7.32 -11.13
C MET A 297 -16.91 -7.01 -11.54
N TYR A 298 -16.58 -5.75 -11.75
CA TYR A 298 -15.25 -5.33 -12.25
C TYR A 298 -14.23 -5.14 -11.12
N PHE A 299 -14.67 -4.60 -9.98
CA PHE A 299 -13.80 -4.30 -8.84
C PHE A 299 -13.68 -5.47 -7.85
N GLY A 300 -14.56 -6.47 -7.93
CA GLY A 300 -14.52 -7.68 -7.10
C GLY A 300 -14.94 -7.48 -5.64
N MET A 301 -15.49 -6.31 -5.31
CA MET A 301 -16.02 -5.98 -3.98
C MET A 301 -17.04 -4.85 -4.07
N GLY A 302 -17.82 -4.67 -2.99
CA GLY A 302 -18.81 -3.59 -2.90
C GLY A 302 -18.17 -2.20 -2.87
N MET A 303 -18.92 -1.19 -3.32
CA MET A 303 -18.49 0.21 -3.38
C MET A 303 -18.04 0.76 -2.02
N GLU A 304 -18.76 0.42 -0.94
CA GLU A 304 -18.41 0.87 0.42
C GLU A 304 -17.06 0.31 0.88
N SER A 305 -16.86 -1.00 0.76
CA SER A 305 -15.58 -1.64 1.10
C SER A 305 -14.43 -1.15 0.22
N TYR A 306 -14.71 -0.87 -1.05
CA TYR A 306 -13.72 -0.34 -1.98
C TYR A 306 -13.26 1.07 -1.59
N ARG A 307 -14.20 1.93 -1.20
CA ARG A 307 -13.95 3.30 -0.76
C ARG A 307 -13.06 3.37 0.50
N ASP A 308 -13.04 2.31 1.30
CA ASP A 308 -12.27 2.27 2.56
C ASP A 308 -10.89 1.62 2.38
N GLN A 309 -10.48 1.36 1.14
CA GLN A 309 -9.12 0.91 0.82
C GLN A 309 -8.04 1.95 1.16
N ALA A 310 -6.92 1.49 1.71
CA ALA A 310 -5.84 2.35 2.20
C ALA A 310 -5.16 3.22 1.13
N ALA A 311 -5.00 2.71 -0.10
CA ALA A 311 -4.37 3.47 -1.18
C ALA A 311 -5.35 4.36 -1.96
N LEU A 312 -6.66 4.25 -1.69
CA LEU A 312 -7.69 5.06 -2.34
C LEU A 312 -7.80 6.42 -1.66
N ARG A 313 -7.85 7.49 -2.45
CA ARG A 313 -7.95 8.86 -1.94
C ARG A 313 -9.28 9.46 -2.34
N ARG A 314 -10.00 9.98 -1.35
CA ARG A 314 -11.21 10.76 -1.57
C ARG A 314 -10.80 12.16 -2.02
N ILE A 315 -11.27 12.57 -3.19
CA ILE A 315 -11.00 13.89 -3.76
C ILE A 315 -12.24 14.74 -3.54
N LEU A 316 -12.08 15.85 -2.82
CA LEU A 316 -13.10 16.88 -2.75
C LEU A 316 -12.98 17.76 -3.99
N CYS A 317 -13.95 17.64 -4.88
CA CYS A 317 -14.05 18.51 -6.04
C CYS A 317 -14.57 19.89 -5.61
N PRO A 318 -13.93 21.00 -6.01
CA PRO A 318 -14.53 22.32 -5.85
C PRO A 318 -15.76 22.44 -6.75
N ALA A 319 -16.63 23.40 -6.45
CA ALA A 319 -17.83 23.62 -7.24
C ALA A 319 -17.48 23.92 -8.71
N GLY A 320 -18.06 23.15 -9.63
CA GLY A 320 -18.00 23.39 -11.07
C GLY A 320 -16.88 22.67 -11.83
N ASP A 321 -15.65 22.54 -11.31
CA ASP A 321 -14.56 21.88 -12.03
C ASP A 321 -13.58 21.12 -11.12
N CYS A 322 -13.57 19.80 -11.23
CA CYS A 322 -12.70 18.92 -10.46
C CYS A 322 -11.35 18.65 -11.13
N GLY A 323 -11.17 19.04 -12.39
CA GLY A 323 -9.95 18.74 -13.16
C GLY A 323 -8.65 19.13 -12.45
N PRO A 324 -8.50 20.37 -11.92
CA PRO A 324 -7.26 20.79 -11.25
C PRO A 324 -6.99 20.01 -9.96
N ALA A 325 -8.04 19.66 -9.20
CA ALA A 325 -7.91 18.87 -7.97
C ALA A 325 -7.45 17.43 -8.28
N LEU A 326 -7.99 16.84 -9.35
CA LEU A 326 -7.55 15.52 -9.82
C LEU A 326 -6.11 15.54 -10.33
N GLN A 327 -5.72 16.58 -11.08
CA GLN A 327 -4.35 16.75 -11.56
C GLN A 327 -3.37 16.89 -10.39
N GLN A 328 -3.67 17.76 -9.42
CA GLN A 328 -2.84 17.93 -8.23
C GLN A 328 -2.70 16.62 -7.44
N ALA A 329 -3.78 15.87 -7.27
CA ALA A 329 -3.74 14.57 -6.61
C ALA A 329 -2.88 13.57 -7.40
N TYR A 330 -3.04 13.51 -8.72
CA TYR A 330 -2.24 12.65 -9.59
C TYR A 330 -0.74 12.97 -9.51
N ASP A 331 -0.41 14.26 -9.54
CA ASP A 331 0.95 14.78 -9.44
C ASP A 331 1.57 14.44 -8.08
N ALA A 332 0.77 14.47 -7.01
CA ALA A 332 1.16 14.02 -5.68
C ALA A 332 1.34 12.50 -5.55
N GLY A 333 0.98 11.71 -6.58
CA GLY A 333 1.16 10.26 -6.61
C GLY A 333 -0.11 9.45 -6.41
N VAL A 334 -1.29 10.08 -6.36
CA VAL A 334 -2.56 9.37 -6.28
C VAL A 334 -2.83 8.62 -7.60
N ARG A 335 -3.23 7.35 -7.48
CA ARG A 335 -3.59 6.49 -8.63
C ARG A 335 -5.03 5.98 -8.58
N MET A 336 -5.65 6.01 -7.41
CA MET A 336 -7.06 5.63 -7.20
C MET A 336 -7.78 6.80 -6.53
N ALA A 337 -8.67 7.45 -7.27
CA ALA A 337 -9.44 8.59 -6.81
C ALA A 337 -10.92 8.21 -6.66
N TRP A 338 -11.50 8.58 -5.51
CA TRP A 338 -12.92 8.47 -5.25
C TRP A 338 -13.56 9.85 -5.14
N ILE A 339 -14.60 10.08 -5.92
CA ILE A 339 -15.39 11.30 -5.87
C ILE A 339 -16.75 10.93 -5.30
N ALA A 340 -17.09 11.52 -4.16
CA ALA A 340 -18.40 11.36 -3.56
C ALA A 340 -19.38 12.34 -4.23
N GLY A 341 -20.35 11.81 -4.98
CA GLY A 341 -21.33 12.61 -5.70
C GLY A 341 -20.92 12.94 -7.15
N PRO A 342 -21.53 13.99 -7.74
CA PRO A 342 -21.32 14.32 -9.14
C PRO A 342 -19.89 14.81 -9.41
N LEU A 343 -19.34 14.42 -10.56
CA LEU A 343 -18.03 14.82 -11.06
C LEU A 343 -18.21 15.71 -12.29
N THR A 344 -17.77 16.96 -12.22
CA THR A 344 -17.69 17.84 -13.39
C THR A 344 -16.23 18.15 -13.68
N ILE A 345 -15.78 18.03 -14.94
CA ILE A 345 -14.46 18.44 -15.40
C ILE A 345 -14.66 19.37 -16.59
N ASN A 346 -14.23 20.63 -16.45
CA ASN A 346 -14.30 21.63 -17.52
C ASN A 346 -12.92 22.03 -18.06
N SER A 347 -11.87 21.73 -17.29
CA SER A 347 -10.49 22.06 -17.66
C SER A 347 -9.90 21.00 -18.58
N ASN A 348 -9.01 21.47 -19.47
CA ASN A 348 -8.16 20.60 -20.27
C ASN A 348 -7.03 20.04 -19.39
N VAL A 349 -7.28 18.89 -18.77
CA VAL A 349 -6.32 18.17 -17.91
C VAL A 349 -5.88 16.86 -18.55
N SER A 350 -4.67 16.42 -18.21
CA SER A 350 -4.09 15.15 -18.66
C SER A 350 -3.83 14.25 -17.46
N LEU A 351 -4.76 13.35 -17.19
CA LEU A 351 -4.74 12.47 -16.03
C LEU A 351 -4.20 11.10 -16.44
N GLY A 352 -3.15 10.62 -15.75
CA GLY A 352 -2.57 9.31 -16.04
C GLY A 352 -1.54 9.30 -17.16
N THR A 353 -0.75 8.23 -17.17
CA THR A 353 0.19 7.87 -18.24
C THR A 353 0.19 6.35 -18.42
N ASP A 354 0.76 5.83 -19.51
CA ASP A 354 0.72 4.40 -19.84
C ASP A 354 1.34 3.52 -18.74
N SER A 355 2.37 4.01 -18.04
CA SER A 355 3.04 3.30 -16.94
C SER A 355 2.54 3.66 -15.54
N ARG A 356 1.70 4.69 -15.43
CA ARG A 356 1.09 5.19 -14.18
C ARG A 356 -0.34 5.64 -14.47
N PRO A 357 -1.25 4.71 -14.82
CA PRO A 357 -2.63 5.08 -15.11
C PRO A 357 -3.37 5.54 -13.87
N MET A 358 -4.47 6.26 -14.08
CA MET A 358 -5.34 6.73 -13.00
C MET A 358 -6.71 6.06 -13.08
N LEU A 359 -7.14 5.49 -11.96
CA LEU A 359 -8.50 5.03 -11.76
C LEU A 359 -9.31 6.14 -11.09
N ILE A 360 -10.44 6.51 -11.69
CA ILE A 360 -11.37 7.51 -11.18
C ILE A 360 -12.72 6.83 -10.98
N VAL A 361 -13.22 6.85 -9.75
CA VAL A 361 -14.55 6.35 -9.39
C VAL A 361 -15.41 7.54 -8.97
N ALA A 362 -16.40 7.86 -9.79
CA ALA A 362 -17.40 8.89 -9.49
C ALA A 362 -18.69 8.25 -9.01
N ASP A 363 -19.03 8.47 -7.74
CA ASP A 363 -20.27 8.01 -7.12
C ASP A 363 -21.44 8.97 -7.42
N GLY A 364 -21.70 9.19 -8.71
CA GLY A 364 -22.71 10.13 -9.18
C GLY A 364 -22.69 10.30 -10.70
N ALA A 365 -23.38 11.33 -11.17
CA ALA A 365 -23.34 11.74 -12.58
C ALA A 365 -21.99 12.37 -12.92
N VAL A 366 -21.53 12.14 -14.15
CA VAL A 366 -20.25 12.66 -14.65
C VAL A 366 -20.51 13.61 -15.82
N GLN A 367 -19.93 14.80 -15.77
CA GLN A 367 -20.01 15.81 -16.81
C GLN A 367 -18.60 16.19 -17.24
N LEU A 368 -18.24 15.86 -18.47
CA LEU A 368 -16.93 16.17 -19.05
C LEU A 368 -17.12 17.21 -20.15
N ASN A 369 -16.53 18.38 -19.97
CA ASN A 369 -16.59 19.48 -20.91
C ASN A 369 -15.18 19.81 -21.39
N GLY A 370 -14.92 19.60 -22.68
CA GLY A 370 -13.66 19.97 -23.33
C GLY A 370 -12.69 18.81 -23.60
N PRO A 371 -11.48 19.15 -24.10
CA PRO A 371 -10.53 18.20 -24.68
C PRO A 371 -9.64 17.54 -23.61
N MET A 372 -10.23 17.00 -22.54
CA MET A 372 -9.46 16.32 -21.51
C MET A 372 -8.87 15.00 -22.03
N ARG A 373 -7.75 14.59 -21.42
CA ARG A 373 -7.09 13.30 -21.71
C ARG A 373 -7.02 12.47 -20.44
N LEU A 374 -7.51 11.24 -20.51
CA LEU A 374 -7.42 10.28 -19.41
C LEU A 374 -6.72 9.01 -19.88
N THR A 375 -5.64 8.62 -19.21
CA THR A 375 -5.03 7.29 -19.35
C THR A 375 -5.33 6.47 -18.10
N GLY A 376 -6.24 5.50 -18.22
CA GLY A 376 -6.69 4.67 -17.11
C GLY A 376 -8.15 4.25 -17.22
N LEU A 377 -8.85 4.24 -16.09
CA LEU A 377 -10.25 3.81 -16.04
C LEU A 377 -11.13 4.85 -15.38
N LEU A 378 -12.27 5.17 -16.01
CA LEU A 378 -13.32 6.00 -15.43
C LEU A 378 -14.54 5.13 -15.14
N PHE A 379 -14.99 5.10 -13.89
CA PHE A 379 -16.27 4.53 -13.49
C PHE A 379 -17.25 5.65 -13.13
N ALA A 380 -18.40 5.67 -13.80
CA ALA A 380 -19.52 6.56 -13.51
C ALA A 380 -20.69 5.74 -12.93
N ASN A 381 -21.06 6.02 -11.67
CA ASN A 381 -22.18 5.37 -11.02
C ASN A 381 -23.55 5.85 -11.56
N GLY A 382 -23.60 7.05 -12.13
CA GLY A 382 -24.77 7.66 -12.75
C GLY A 382 -24.63 7.82 -14.27
N ASN A 383 -25.34 8.80 -14.81
CA ASN A 383 -25.25 9.18 -16.22
C ASN A 383 -23.90 9.87 -16.49
N LEU A 384 -23.40 9.73 -17.72
CA LEU A 384 -22.20 10.42 -18.20
C LEU A 384 -22.55 11.27 -19.42
N ASP A 385 -22.26 12.57 -19.33
CA ASP A 385 -22.36 13.51 -20.43
C ASP A 385 -20.95 14.00 -20.80
N TRP A 386 -20.52 13.76 -22.04
CA TRP A 386 -19.24 14.25 -22.55
C TRP A 386 -19.43 15.17 -23.75
N ALA A 387 -19.18 16.46 -23.56
CA ALA A 387 -19.22 17.47 -24.62
C ALA A 387 -17.82 17.98 -24.94
N ASN A 388 -17.39 17.85 -26.20
CA ASN A 388 -16.16 18.45 -26.71
C ASN A 388 -16.46 19.37 -27.90
N GLY A 389 -16.77 20.63 -27.61
CA GLY A 389 -16.92 21.67 -28.65
C GLY A 389 -15.60 22.28 -29.13
N SER A 390 -14.45 21.78 -28.66
CA SER A 390 -13.15 22.34 -29.01
C SER A 390 -12.56 21.68 -30.27
N ALA A 391 -11.58 22.33 -30.90
CA ALA A 391 -10.83 21.76 -32.02
C ALA A 391 -9.76 20.73 -31.58
N MET A 392 -9.55 20.55 -30.26
CA MET A 392 -8.61 19.58 -29.72
C MET A 392 -9.32 18.25 -29.44
N PRO A 393 -8.66 17.10 -29.64
CA PRO A 393 -9.28 15.80 -29.40
C PRO A 393 -9.47 15.56 -27.90
N ALA A 394 -10.67 15.12 -27.51
CA ALA A 394 -10.94 14.54 -26.21
C ALA A 394 -10.66 13.03 -26.27
N GLN A 395 -9.81 12.52 -25.39
CA GLN A 395 -9.31 11.14 -25.50
C GLN A 395 -9.31 10.41 -24.16
N LEU A 396 -9.76 9.15 -24.18
CA LEU A 396 -9.53 8.20 -23.10
C LEU A 396 -8.71 7.02 -23.63
N ARG A 397 -7.57 6.73 -23.01
CA ARG A 397 -6.75 5.54 -23.24
C ARG A 397 -6.94 4.56 -22.07
N GLY A 398 -7.62 3.44 -22.30
CA GLY A 398 -8.00 2.48 -21.28
C GLY A 398 -9.48 2.09 -21.41
N ALA A 399 -10.26 2.26 -20.35
CA ALA A 399 -11.67 1.86 -20.37
C ALA A 399 -12.58 2.81 -19.60
N MET A 400 -13.85 2.83 -20.02
CA MET A 400 -14.93 3.57 -19.37
C MET A 400 -16.06 2.62 -18.99
N LEU A 401 -16.50 2.70 -17.74
CA LEU A 401 -17.61 1.93 -17.19
C LEU A 401 -18.72 2.92 -16.79
N VAL A 402 -19.90 2.81 -17.41
CA VAL A 402 -21.03 3.72 -17.15
C VAL A 402 -22.24 2.91 -16.70
N ALA A 403 -22.67 3.14 -15.46
CA ALA A 403 -23.84 2.46 -14.90
C ALA A 403 -25.18 3.10 -15.31
N GLY A 404 -25.16 4.35 -15.79
CA GLY A 404 -26.31 5.08 -16.32
C GLY A 404 -26.31 5.23 -17.84
N ALA A 405 -26.99 6.26 -18.33
CA ALA A 405 -26.99 6.63 -19.74
C ALA A 405 -25.72 7.40 -20.14
N LEU A 406 -25.33 7.32 -21.41
CA LEU A 406 -24.22 8.05 -21.99
C LEU A 406 -24.71 9.01 -23.08
N SER A 407 -24.36 10.28 -22.96
CA SER A 407 -24.56 11.28 -24.00
C SER A 407 -23.21 11.85 -24.44
N THR A 408 -22.95 11.93 -25.73
CA THR A 408 -21.74 12.59 -26.25
C THR A 408 -22.06 13.64 -27.30
N SER A 409 -21.26 14.70 -27.32
CA SER A 409 -21.31 15.70 -28.39
C SER A 409 -19.91 16.18 -28.75
N GLY A 410 -19.64 16.32 -30.05
CA GLY A 410 -18.30 16.62 -30.56
C GLY A 410 -17.40 15.40 -30.72
N VAL A 411 -16.12 15.64 -31.04
CA VAL A 411 -15.16 14.57 -31.37
C VAL A 411 -14.49 14.04 -30.09
N ILE A 412 -14.83 12.81 -29.72
CA ILE A 412 -14.29 12.08 -28.57
C ILE A 412 -13.85 10.69 -29.02
N ASP A 413 -12.68 10.21 -28.58
CA ASP A 413 -12.16 8.88 -28.91
C ASP A 413 -11.77 8.09 -27.66
N LEU A 414 -12.25 6.85 -27.56
CA LEU A 414 -11.86 5.88 -26.55
C LEU A 414 -10.97 4.80 -27.18
N TRP A 415 -9.74 4.69 -26.69
CA TRP A 415 -8.73 3.74 -27.13
C TRP A 415 -8.52 2.69 -26.06
N TYR A 416 -8.87 1.45 -26.33
CA TYR A 416 -8.63 0.36 -25.42
C TYR A 416 -7.17 -0.06 -25.43
N GLU A 417 -6.56 -0.07 -24.24
CA GLU A 417 -5.18 -0.49 -24.06
C GLU A 417 -5.07 -1.55 -22.98
N GLY A 418 -4.82 -2.80 -23.42
CA GLY A 418 -4.65 -3.93 -22.51
C GLY A 418 -3.49 -3.73 -21.52
N ALA A 419 -2.40 -3.09 -21.95
CA ALA A 419 -1.27 -2.78 -21.07
C ALA A 419 -1.65 -1.82 -19.93
N VAL A 420 -2.48 -0.81 -20.21
CA VAL A 420 -3.00 0.12 -19.20
C VAL A 420 -3.92 -0.60 -18.21
N MET A 421 -4.73 -1.55 -18.69
CA MET A 421 -5.56 -2.40 -17.82
C MET A 421 -4.72 -3.35 -16.96
N ASP A 422 -3.66 -3.93 -17.53
CA ASP A 422 -2.72 -4.79 -16.81
C ASP A 422 -1.99 -3.99 -15.70
N GLU A 423 -1.61 -2.73 -15.96
CA GLU A 423 -1.06 -1.80 -14.97
C GLU A 423 -2.04 -1.50 -13.81
N LEU A 424 -3.30 -1.21 -14.13
CA LEU A 424 -4.34 -1.01 -13.09
C LEU A 424 -4.61 -2.29 -12.29
N SER A 425 -4.65 -3.45 -12.95
CA SER A 425 -4.99 -4.71 -12.30
C SER A 425 -3.83 -5.28 -11.47
N ASN A 426 -2.61 -5.19 -11.97
CA ASN A 426 -1.45 -5.88 -11.37
C ASN A 426 -0.52 -4.94 -10.59
N ARG A 427 -0.51 -3.63 -10.86
CA ARG A 427 0.41 -2.69 -10.18
C ARG A 427 -0.28 -1.62 -9.37
N THR A 428 -1.56 -1.36 -9.58
CA THR A 428 -2.33 -0.39 -8.78
C THR A 428 -3.22 -1.11 -7.78
N GLY A 429 -3.36 -0.55 -6.58
CA GLY A 429 -4.13 -1.16 -5.50
C GLY A 429 -3.52 -0.95 -4.12
N SER A 430 -4.12 -1.56 -3.11
CA SER A 430 -3.70 -1.43 -1.72
C SER A 430 -2.92 -2.65 -1.24
N PHE A 431 -1.80 -2.44 -0.56
CA PHE A 431 -1.16 -3.47 0.24
C PHE A 431 -1.89 -3.65 1.56
N ILE A 432 -2.28 -4.88 1.85
CA ILE A 432 -2.95 -5.27 3.09
C ILE A 432 -2.18 -6.42 3.75
N ARG A 433 -2.29 -6.54 5.07
CA ARG A 433 -1.75 -7.71 5.79
C ARG A 433 -2.52 -8.96 5.38
N VAL A 434 -1.79 -10.05 5.12
CA VAL A 434 -2.40 -11.37 4.98
C VAL A 434 -2.74 -11.88 6.39
N PRO A 435 -4.01 -12.15 6.72
CA PRO A 435 -4.39 -12.65 8.04
C PRO A 435 -3.62 -13.93 8.41
N GLY A 436 -3.14 -14.00 9.65
CA GLY A 436 -2.37 -15.15 10.15
C GLY A 436 -0.95 -15.29 9.61
N SER A 437 -0.46 -14.33 8.82
CA SER A 437 0.93 -14.33 8.32
C SER A 437 1.94 -13.70 9.26
N TRP A 438 1.48 -13.12 10.37
CA TRP A 438 2.39 -12.57 11.37
C TRP A 438 3.12 -13.71 12.07
N PHE A 439 4.45 -13.63 12.11
CA PHE A 439 5.27 -14.49 12.94
C PHE A 439 6.56 -13.76 13.36
N ASP A 440 6.99 -14.07 14.58
CA ASP A 440 8.32 -13.74 15.08
C ASP A 440 9.29 -14.83 14.57
N SER A 441 10.35 -14.42 13.86
CA SER A 441 11.35 -15.37 13.38
C SER A 441 12.33 -15.64 14.53
N PRO A 442 12.59 -16.91 14.88
CA PRO A 442 13.55 -17.25 15.92
C PRO A 442 14.99 -16.83 15.55
#